data_AF-A0A6V7LV72-F1
#
_entry.id   AF-A0A6V7LV72-F1
#
_cell.length_a   1.000
_cell.length_b   1.000
_cell.length_c   1.000
_cell.angle_alpha   90.00
_cell.angle_beta   90.00
_cell.angle_gamma   90.00
#
_symmetry.space_group_name_H-M   'P 1'
#
loop_
_entity.id
_entity.type
_entity.pdbx_description
1 polymer ?
#
loop_
_entity_poly.entity_id
_entity_poly.type
_entity_poly.pdbx_seq_one_letter_code
_entity_poly.pdbx_strand_id
1 'polypeptide(L)'
;GGKIYEMKELCGNLMTDMIATTAYGIRANSVNNPNAEFRVNGRRIFAWNFYRGFEFLAMFFAPQFVKPLHMQFFQKQSTEFLRKVFWSALVEREKSGIRKNDLIDLLIELKNSQPEEEKKIM
;
A
#
# COMPACT_ATOMS: atom_id res chain seq x y z
N GLY A 1 -30.22 -23.20 5.03
CA GLY A 1 -30.27 -21.78 4.61
C GLY A 1 -28.87 -21.33 4.27
N GLY A 2 -28.63 -20.90 3.03
CA GLY A 2 -27.30 -20.45 2.57
C GLY A 2 -27.11 -18.95 2.81
N LYS A 3 -25.88 -18.52 3.12
CA LYS A 3 -25.48 -17.11 3.07
C LYS A 3 -25.07 -16.76 1.64
N ILE A 4 -25.61 -15.68 1.11
CA ILE A 4 -25.22 -15.13 -0.19
C ILE A 4 -24.01 -14.22 0.03
N TYR A 5 -22.93 -14.45 -0.73
CA TYR A 5 -21.73 -13.63 -0.69
C TYR A 5 -21.54 -12.92 -2.03
N GLU A 6 -21.17 -11.64 -1.97
CA GLU A 6 -20.71 -10.90 -3.14
C GLU A 6 -19.23 -11.23 -3.35
N MET A 7 -18.95 -12.00 -4.40
CA MET A 7 -17.63 -12.59 -4.61
C MET A 7 -16.54 -11.55 -4.84
N LYS A 8 -16.85 -10.42 -5.51
CA LYS A 8 -15.85 -9.37 -5.76
C LYS A 8 -15.40 -8.72 -4.45
N GLU A 9 -16.31 -8.44 -3.52
CA GLU A 9 -16.00 -7.87 -2.21
C GLU A 9 -15.24 -8.87 -1.35
N LEU A 10 -15.64 -10.14 -1.34
CA LEU A 10 -14.94 -11.18 -0.59
C LEU A 10 -13.49 -11.36 -1.08
N CYS A 11 -13.29 -11.46 -2.39
CA CYS A 11 -11.96 -11.51 -2.99
C CYS A 11 -11.18 -10.23 -2.71
N GLY A 12 -11.80 -9.05 -2.78
CA GLY A 12 -11.18 -7.77 -2.44
C GLY A 12 -10.68 -7.73 -1.00
N ASN A 13 -11.47 -8.20 -0.05
CA ASN A 13 -11.10 -8.30 1.36
C ASN A 13 -9.96 -9.31 1.57
N LEU A 14 -10.04 -10.48 0.94
CA LEU A 14 -9.00 -11.52 1.03
C LEU A 14 -7.65 -11.01 0.48
N MET A 15 -7.66 -10.41 -0.71
CA MET A 15 -6.45 -9.86 -1.34
C MET A 15 -5.86 -8.72 -0.52
N THR A 16 -6.72 -7.89 0.09
CA THR A 16 -6.27 -6.84 1.02
C THR A 16 -5.51 -7.43 2.20
N ASP A 17 -6.03 -8.51 2.82
CA ASP A 17 -5.38 -9.17 3.95
C ASP A 17 -4.08 -9.87 3.54
N MET A 18 -4.04 -10.49 2.35
CA MET A 18 -2.83 -11.06 1.79
C MET A 18 -1.74 -10.00 1.61
N ILE A 19 -2.06 -8.87 0.99
CA ILE A 19 -1.09 -7.77 0.79
C ILE A 19 -0.65 -7.18 2.12
N ALA A 20 -1.57 -6.90 3.04
CA ALA A 20 -1.23 -6.36 4.36
C ALA A 20 -0.26 -7.28 5.12
N THR A 21 -0.50 -8.60 5.06
CA THR A 21 0.35 -9.57 5.75
C THR A 21 1.71 -9.73 5.07
N THR A 22 1.74 -9.88 3.75
CA THR A 22 2.97 -10.21 3.01
C THR A 22 3.85 -9.02 2.71
N ALA A 23 3.28 -7.83 2.45
CA ALA A 23 4.04 -6.63 2.12
C ALA A 23 4.33 -5.74 3.34
N TYR A 24 3.45 -5.74 4.34
CA TYR A 24 3.55 -4.84 5.51
C TYR A 24 3.73 -5.58 6.84
N GLY A 25 3.61 -6.92 6.86
CA GLY A 25 3.73 -7.70 8.10
C GLY A 25 2.60 -7.49 9.11
N ILE A 26 1.43 -7.05 8.64
CA ILE A 26 0.28 -6.62 9.46
C ILE A 26 -0.97 -7.43 9.14
N ARG A 27 -1.74 -7.77 10.18
CA ARG A 27 -3.05 -8.41 10.04
C ARG A 27 -4.14 -7.36 9.89
N ALA A 28 -4.58 -7.10 8.66
CA ALA A 28 -5.62 -6.11 8.37
C ALA A 28 -7.04 -6.56 8.77
N ASN A 29 -7.32 -7.87 8.78
CA ASN A 29 -8.61 -8.45 9.18
C ASN A 29 -9.81 -7.93 8.36
N SER A 30 -9.59 -7.67 7.07
CA SER A 30 -10.56 -7.14 6.12
C SER A 30 -11.69 -8.12 5.79
N VAL A 31 -11.42 -9.43 5.87
CA VAL A 31 -12.45 -10.47 5.64
C VAL A 31 -13.56 -10.40 6.70
N ASN A 32 -13.19 -10.16 7.96
CA ASN A 32 -14.15 -10.06 9.07
C ASN A 32 -14.64 -8.63 9.30
N ASN A 33 -13.83 -7.63 8.97
CA ASN A 33 -14.17 -6.22 9.09
C ASN A 33 -14.00 -5.50 7.74
N PRO A 34 -15.07 -5.35 6.94
CA PRO A 34 -15.02 -4.63 5.66
C PRO A 34 -14.60 -3.15 5.77
N ASN A 35 -14.61 -2.59 6.98
CA ASN A 35 -14.18 -1.22 7.28
C ASN A 35 -12.76 -1.15 7.89
N ALA A 36 -12.00 -2.26 7.86
CA ALA A 36 -10.59 -2.24 8.20
C ALA A 36 -9.83 -1.18 7.40
N GLU A 37 -8.88 -0.49 8.02
CA GLU A 37 -8.20 0.67 7.41
C GLU A 37 -7.53 0.35 6.08
N PHE A 38 -6.88 -0.82 5.98
CA PHE A 38 -6.28 -1.29 4.73
C PHE A 38 -7.32 -1.46 3.62
N ARG A 39 -8.50 -2.02 3.96
CA ARG A 39 -9.59 -2.20 2.99
C ARG A 39 -10.17 -0.87 2.54
N VAL A 40 -10.41 0.06 3.48
CA VAL A 40 -10.91 1.41 3.18
C VAL A 40 -9.94 2.15 2.27
N ASN A 41 -8.65 2.17 2.61
CA ASN A 41 -7.64 2.86 1.81
C ASN A 41 -7.40 2.18 0.45
N GLY A 42 -7.42 0.84 0.38
CA GLY A 42 -7.34 0.09 -0.86
C GLY A 42 -8.52 0.36 -1.79
N ARG A 43 -9.74 0.42 -1.24
CA ARG A 43 -10.96 0.78 -1.97
C ARG A 43 -10.86 2.20 -2.55
N ARG A 44 -10.30 3.14 -1.78
CA ARG A 44 -10.05 4.53 -2.20
C ARG A 44 -8.98 4.64 -3.30
N ILE A 45 -7.97 3.78 -3.32
CA ILE A 45 -6.94 3.75 -4.38
C ILE A 45 -7.56 3.48 -5.76
N PHE A 46 -8.54 2.58 -5.82
CA PHE A 46 -9.23 2.19 -7.05
C PHE A 46 -10.55 2.95 -7.27
N ALA A 47 -10.87 3.92 -6.43
CA ALA A 47 -12.11 4.69 -6.56
C ALA A 47 -12.01 5.66 -7.74
N TRP A 48 -12.89 5.48 -8.73
CA TRP A 48 -12.99 6.35 -9.88
C TRP A 48 -13.71 7.66 -9.56
N ASN A 49 -13.22 8.77 -10.10
CA ASN A 49 -13.96 10.02 -10.21
C ASN A 49 -13.44 10.82 -11.43
N PHE A 50 -14.19 11.82 -11.89
CA PHE A 50 -13.83 12.60 -13.08
C PHE A 50 -12.48 13.30 -12.95
N TYR A 51 -12.14 13.80 -11.75
CA TYR A 51 -10.84 14.43 -11.48
C TYR A 51 -9.69 13.42 -11.67
N ARG A 52 -9.85 12.19 -11.19
CA ARG A 52 -8.90 11.08 -11.41
C ARG A 52 -8.76 10.75 -12.88
N GLY A 53 -9.88 10.68 -13.61
CA GLY A 53 -9.85 10.47 -15.05
C GLY A 53 -9.04 11.54 -15.78
N PHE A 54 -9.15 12.79 -15.37
CA PHE A 54 -8.34 13.89 -15.89
C PHE A 54 -6.86 13.77 -15.51
N GLU A 55 -6.53 13.45 -14.25
CA GLU A 55 -5.15 13.20 -13.83
C GLU A 55 -4.51 12.09 -14.66
N PHE A 56 -5.22 10.98 -14.89
CA PHE A 56 -4.75 9.89 -15.74
C PHE A 56 -4.56 10.32 -17.19
N LEU A 57 -5.54 11.02 -17.77
CA LEU A 57 -5.43 11.52 -19.15
C LEU A 57 -4.22 12.45 -19.29
N ALA A 58 -4.02 13.38 -18.36
CA ALA A 58 -2.87 14.26 -18.35
C ALA A 58 -1.55 13.48 -18.19
N MET A 59 -1.51 12.42 -17.37
CA MET A 59 -0.34 11.55 -17.24
C MET A 59 0.05 10.84 -18.54
N PHE A 60 -0.92 10.38 -19.32
CA PHE A 60 -0.65 9.67 -20.57
C PHE A 60 -0.44 10.58 -21.77
N PHE A 61 -1.16 11.70 -21.86
CA PHE A 61 -1.21 12.53 -23.07
C PHE A 61 -0.60 13.93 -22.92
N ALA A 62 -0.39 14.41 -21.69
CA ALA A 62 0.17 15.73 -21.44
C ALA A 62 1.12 15.75 -20.21
N PRO A 63 2.16 14.88 -20.19
CA PRO A 63 3.02 14.67 -19.02
C PRO A 63 3.73 15.94 -18.54
N GLN A 64 3.93 16.94 -19.42
CA GLN A 64 4.48 18.24 -19.08
C GLN A 64 3.69 19.00 -18.00
N PHE A 65 2.40 18.71 -17.82
CA PHE A 65 1.55 19.39 -16.83
C PHE A 65 1.39 18.61 -15.52
N VAL A 66 1.81 17.35 -15.45
CA VAL A 66 1.62 16.47 -14.27
C VAL A 66 2.33 17.02 -13.04
N LYS A 67 3.63 17.34 -13.18
CA LYS A 67 4.45 17.88 -12.10
C LYS A 67 3.99 19.26 -11.61
N PRO A 68 3.83 20.29 -12.47
CA PRO A 68 3.46 21.62 -11.99
C PRO A 68 2.06 21.65 -11.36
N LEU A 69 1.12 20.84 -11.84
CA LEU A 69 -0.23 20.75 -11.27
C LEU A 69 -0.34 19.76 -10.10
N HIS A 70 0.79 19.17 -9.66
CA HIS A 70 0.83 18.21 -8.55
C HIS A 70 -0.14 17.03 -8.71
N MET A 71 -0.35 16.58 -9.95
CA MET A 71 -1.24 15.45 -10.24
C MET A 71 -0.62 14.16 -9.72
N GLN A 72 -1.41 13.35 -9.01
CA GLN A 72 -0.93 12.14 -8.37
C GLN A 72 -1.67 10.91 -8.91
N PHE A 73 -0.92 9.83 -9.18
CA PHE A 73 -1.50 8.57 -9.63
C PHE A 73 -2.46 7.98 -8.58
N PHE A 74 -2.06 7.99 -7.31
CA PHE A 74 -2.89 7.54 -6.19
C PHE A 74 -3.36 8.71 -5.33
N GLN A 75 -4.46 8.51 -4.62
CA GLN A 75 -4.97 9.51 -3.69
C GLN A 75 -3.96 9.77 -2.57
N LYS A 76 -3.67 11.05 -2.28
CA LYS A 76 -2.73 11.47 -1.26
C LYS A 76 -2.99 10.78 0.08
N GLN A 77 -4.25 10.75 0.52
CA GLN A 77 -4.62 10.15 1.80
C GLN A 77 -4.25 8.66 1.89
N SER A 78 -4.59 7.85 0.87
CA SER A 78 -4.22 6.44 0.85
C SER A 78 -2.71 6.23 0.75
N THR A 79 -2.03 7.09 0.00
CA THR A 79 -0.56 7.05 -0.15
C THR A 79 0.14 7.34 1.18
N GLU A 80 -0.28 8.38 1.90
CA GLU A 80 0.27 8.71 3.22
C GLU A 80 -0.01 7.61 4.25
N PHE A 81 -1.21 7.01 4.22
CA PHE A 81 -1.53 5.86 5.06
C PHE A 81 -0.56 4.69 4.81
N LEU A 82 -0.43 4.23 3.57
CA LEU A 82 0.45 3.10 3.24
C LEU A 82 1.92 3.41 3.58
N ARG A 83 2.38 4.63 3.30
CA ARG A 83 3.74 5.07 3.63
C ARG A 83 3.98 5.05 5.14
N LYS A 84 3.06 5.61 5.93
CA LYS A 84 3.16 5.63 7.40
C LYS A 84 3.22 4.21 7.95
N VAL A 85 2.34 3.33 7.48
CA VAL A 85 2.27 1.95 7.95
C VAL A 85 3.55 1.19 7.60
N PHE A 86 4.04 1.34 6.37
CA PHE A 86 5.29 0.73 5.92
C PHE A 86 6.47 1.13 6.80
N TRP A 87 6.70 2.44 7.00
CA TRP A 87 7.82 2.91 7.82
C TRP A 87 7.70 2.50 9.28
N SER A 88 6.47 2.50 9.82
CA SER A 88 6.23 2.04 11.19
C SER A 88 6.62 0.57 11.33
N ALA A 89 6.17 -0.28 10.40
CA ALA A 89 6.50 -1.71 10.40
C ALA A 89 8.01 -1.96 10.23
N LEU A 90 8.67 -1.23 9.33
CA LEU A 90 10.12 -1.34 9.12
C LEU A 90 10.91 -0.94 10.37
N VAL A 91 10.63 0.22 10.95
CA VAL A 91 11.31 0.72 12.16
C VAL A 91 11.08 -0.21 13.36
N GLU A 92 9.86 -0.69 13.54
CA GLU A 92 9.55 -1.66 14.60
C GLU A 92 10.30 -2.99 14.38
N ARG A 93 10.37 -3.46 13.13
CA ARG A 93 11.09 -4.68 12.76
C ARG A 93 12.59 -4.56 13.03
N GLU A 94 13.22 -3.46 12.63
CA GLU A 94 14.64 -3.19 12.90
C GLU A 94 14.93 -3.13 14.40
N LYS A 95 14.04 -2.51 15.19
CA LYS A 95 14.19 -2.42 16.65
C LYS A 95 14.00 -3.75 17.35
N SER A 96 13.01 -4.55 16.93
CA SER A 96 12.65 -5.79 17.60
C SER A 96 13.50 -6.98 17.16
N GLY A 97 14.02 -6.97 15.93
CA GLY A 97 14.73 -8.10 15.31
C GLY A 97 13.85 -9.32 15.02
N ILE A 98 12.53 -9.23 15.20
CA ILE A 98 11.61 -10.37 15.05
C ILE A 98 11.30 -10.60 13.57
N ARG A 99 11.93 -11.60 12.95
CA ARG A 99 11.66 -11.98 11.57
C ARG A 99 10.25 -12.56 11.39
N LYS A 100 9.53 -12.15 10.35
CA LYS A 100 8.21 -12.68 9.96
C LYS A 100 8.18 -13.33 8.57
N ASN A 101 9.31 -13.30 7.84
CA ASN A 101 9.50 -13.75 6.47
C ASN A 101 8.55 -13.03 5.48
N ASP A 102 8.48 -11.70 5.59
CA ASP A 102 7.68 -10.82 4.74
C ASP A 102 8.57 -9.85 3.93
N LEU A 103 7.97 -8.99 3.11
CA LEU A 103 8.72 -8.00 2.32
C LEU A 103 9.54 -7.04 3.19
N ILE A 104 9.09 -6.74 4.42
CA ILE A 104 9.82 -5.86 5.33
C ILE A 104 11.17 -6.50 5.68
N ASP A 105 11.20 -7.81 5.97
CA ASP A 105 12.46 -8.51 6.23
C ASP A 105 13.38 -8.47 5.01
N LEU A 106 12.85 -8.74 3.81
CA LEU A 106 13.63 -8.71 2.57
C LEU A 106 14.25 -7.33 2.31
N LEU A 107 13.51 -6.26 2.60
CA LEU A 107 14.00 -4.89 2.41
C LEU A 107 15.05 -4.50 3.46
N ILE A 108 14.91 -4.96 4.71
CA ILE A 108 15.93 -4.77 5.75
C ILE A 108 17.20 -5.55 5.41
N GLU A 109 17.08 -6.80 4.96
CA GLU A 109 18.20 -7.61 4.49
C GLU A 109 18.91 -6.93 3.31
N LEU A 110 18.15 -6.44 2.33
CA LEU A 110 18.70 -5.70 1.20
C LEU A 110 19.46 -4.46 1.68
N LYS A 111 18.84 -3.62 2.52
CA LYS A 111 19.48 -2.42 3.09
C LYS A 111 20.80 -2.74 3.82
N ASN A 112 20.84 -3.85 4.57
CA ASN A 112 22.01 -4.25 5.32
C ASN A 112 23.11 -4.90 4.45
N SER A 113 22.75 -5.47 3.31
CA SER A 113 23.67 -6.09 2.36
C SER A 113 24.45 -5.10 1.48
N GLN A 114 24.00 -3.84 1.39
CA GLN A 114 24.67 -2.81 0.58
C GLN A 114 25.96 -2.30 1.25
N PRO A 115 26.98 -1.89 0.48
CA PRO A 115 28.14 -1.16 0.99
C PRO A 115 27.71 0.14 1.70
N GLU A 116 28.47 0.56 2.72
CA GLU A 116 28.16 1.77 3.53
C GLU A 116 28.06 3.07 2.71
N GLU A 117 28.66 3.12 1.52
CA GLU A 117 28.60 4.28 0.61
C GLU A 117 27.21 4.47 -0.04
N GLU A 118 26.47 3.38 -0.25
CA GLU A 118 25.13 3.41 -0.89
C GLU A 118 24.00 3.59 0.13
N LYS A 119 24.24 3.29 1.40
CA LYS A 119 23.26 3.46 2.50
C LYS A 119 22.84 4.90 2.75
N LYS A 120 23.60 5.90 2.27
CA LYS A 120 23.28 7.33 2.44
C LYS A 120 22.18 7.84 1.51
N ILE A 121 21.75 7.04 0.54
CA ILE A 121 20.81 7.43 -0.52
C ILE A 121 19.39 6.90 -0.26
N MET A 122 19.24 5.92 0.65
CA MET A 122 17.95 5.35 1.06
C MET A 122 17.44 5.95 2.38
#